data_AF-A0A1N7PAK7-F1
#
_entry.id   AF-A0A1N7PAK7-F1
#
_cell.length_a   1.000
_cell.length_b   1.000
_cell.length_c   1.000
_cell.angle_alpha   90.00
_cell.angle_beta   90.00
_cell.angle_gamma   90.00
#
_symmetry.space_group_name_H-M   'P 1'
#
loop_
_entity.id
_entity.type
_entity.pdbx_description
1 polymer ?
#
loop_
_entity_poly.entity_id
_entity_poly.type
_entity_poly.pdbx_seq_one_letter_code
_entity_poly.pdbx_strand_id
1 'polypeptide(L)'
;MNVQEPLSRARVLRHVLTAWAAHWVVVMAGVLGPIGDAPTRLSLTGTWLDHFLQWDSQWFVDIARYGYVFPPHVQKTFIPTGNAVPFVPYDKATAFLPGLPILLHALGVPAVFALTNLLVGLDLVLAYAVAEFEWPGAGLPAALLLAVNPCAIIFSSVYSETYTLTAFLLILWGLQRPTDRRRMAAAYLGAFLAPSFHDLGALALLFGLRLLRLRRYRQALTFAACFCVTPAAYALYMWHRFGTPFAILAAESSWHRRWTWPFVNVGDAIRDGAFTSVGLLTVFVVGLLCVQGGLAIWRDRFLLAPQDGKIVDSLESGLWMWSIAAIDLCANMPHNPLESTLRFASVVYPATAGIARSFVTRPSSALFWGTLVAFASVGVLGAGLFSHGWFFQ
;
A
#
# COMPACT_ATOMS: atom_id res chain seq x y z
N MET A 1 6.84 -10.69 -37.14
CA MET A 1 5.38 -10.72 -37.02
C MET A 1 5.00 -10.13 -35.67
N ASN A 2 4.56 -8.86 -35.63
CA ASN A 2 4.06 -8.19 -34.42
C ASN A 2 2.62 -7.77 -34.69
N VAL A 3 1.71 -8.73 -34.68
CA VAL A 3 0.28 -8.45 -34.59
C VAL A 3 -0.07 -8.60 -33.11
N GLN A 4 0.16 -7.54 -32.34
CA GLN A 4 -0.52 -7.41 -31.05
C GLN A 4 -1.99 -7.26 -31.38
N GLU A 5 -2.75 -8.36 -31.37
CA GLU A 5 -4.20 -8.27 -31.36
C GLU A 5 -4.59 -7.31 -30.24
N PRO A 6 -5.33 -6.23 -30.52
CA PRO A 6 -5.77 -5.33 -29.48
C PRO A 6 -6.56 -6.16 -28.47
N LEU A 7 -6.09 -6.21 -27.22
CA LEU A 7 -6.77 -6.86 -26.11
C LEU A 7 -8.25 -6.47 -26.19
N SER A 8 -9.12 -7.44 -26.46
CA SER A 8 -10.53 -7.12 -26.59
C SER A 8 -11.01 -6.53 -25.28
N ARG A 9 -11.58 -5.32 -25.33
CA ARG A 9 -12.02 -4.59 -24.12
C ARG A 9 -12.93 -5.46 -23.25
N ALA A 10 -13.74 -6.31 -23.89
CA ALA A 10 -14.59 -7.30 -23.23
C ALA A 10 -13.81 -8.33 -22.40
N ARG A 11 -12.67 -8.84 -22.89
CA ARG A 11 -11.84 -9.80 -22.14
C ARG A 11 -11.21 -9.15 -20.91
N VAL A 12 -10.65 -7.94 -21.06
CA VAL A 12 -10.08 -7.18 -19.94
C VAL A 12 -11.14 -6.90 -18.89
N LEU A 13 -12.30 -6.37 -19.31
CA LEU A 13 -13.42 -6.09 -18.41
C LEU A 13 -13.86 -7.35 -17.65
N ARG A 14 -14.03 -8.49 -18.34
CA ARG A 14 -14.41 -9.75 -17.69
C ARG A 14 -13.40 -10.19 -16.63
N HIS A 15 -12.10 -10.14 -16.94
CA HIS A 15 -11.06 -10.55 -16.00
C HIS A 15 -10.98 -9.62 -14.78
N VAL A 16 -11.07 -8.31 -15.00
CA VAL A 16 -11.09 -7.31 -13.92
C VAL A 16 -12.34 -7.48 -13.05
N LEU A 17 -13.52 -7.68 -13.65
CA LEU A 17 -14.75 -7.94 -12.89
C LEU A 17 -14.67 -9.25 -12.09
N THR A 18 -13.99 -10.28 -12.62
CA THR A 18 -13.76 -11.53 -11.90
C THR A 18 -12.89 -11.29 -10.66
N ALA A 19 -11.77 -10.57 -10.82
CA ALA A 19 -10.90 -10.21 -9.71
C ALA A 19 -11.62 -9.30 -8.70
N TRP A 20 -12.40 -8.32 -9.16
CA TRP A 20 -13.21 -7.45 -8.33
C TRP A 20 -14.25 -8.23 -7.51
N ALA A 21 -14.95 -9.18 -8.13
CA ALA A 21 -15.89 -10.05 -7.43
C ALA A 21 -15.16 -10.91 -6.38
N ALA A 22 -14.01 -11.48 -6.72
CA ALA A 22 -13.20 -12.25 -5.77
C ALA A 22 -12.75 -11.41 -4.56
N HIS A 23 -12.35 -10.16 -4.79
CA HIS A 23 -12.00 -9.21 -3.73
C HIS A 23 -13.15 -9.05 -2.72
N TRP A 24 -14.35 -8.73 -3.21
CA TRP A 24 -15.51 -8.52 -2.35
C TRP A 24 -15.98 -9.81 -1.67
N VAL A 25 -15.86 -10.97 -2.32
CA VAL A 25 -16.15 -12.26 -1.66
C VAL A 25 -15.24 -12.46 -0.46
N VAL A 26 -13.93 -12.23 -0.61
CA VAL A 26 -12.95 -12.35 0.48
C VAL A 26 -13.25 -11.33 1.60
N VAL A 27 -13.44 -10.07 1.24
CA VAL A 27 -13.72 -9.00 2.20
C VAL A 27 -15.03 -9.22 2.96
N MET A 28 -16.12 -9.52 2.26
CA MET A 28 -17.43 -9.74 2.86
C MET A 28 -17.50 -11.02 3.69
N ALA A 29 -16.81 -12.09 3.28
CA ALA A 29 -16.75 -13.31 4.09
C ALA A 29 -16.10 -13.05 5.46
N GLY A 30 -15.13 -12.14 5.54
CA GLY A 30 -14.55 -11.70 6.82
C GLY A 30 -15.51 -10.80 7.61
N VAL A 31 -16.06 -9.77 6.97
CA VAL A 31 -16.98 -8.78 7.61
C VAL A 31 -18.26 -9.43 8.14
N LEU A 32 -18.78 -10.45 7.45
CA LEU A 32 -19.96 -11.19 7.85
C LEU A 32 -19.62 -12.47 8.63
N GLY A 33 -18.34 -12.68 8.93
CA GLY A 33 -17.88 -13.85 9.68
C GLY A 33 -18.44 -13.88 11.10
N PRO A 34 -18.52 -15.05 11.75
CA PRO A 34 -19.06 -15.20 13.08
C PRO A 34 -18.06 -14.77 14.17
N ILE A 35 -17.47 -13.57 14.02
CA ILE A 35 -16.54 -12.98 14.99
C ILE A 35 -17.29 -11.87 15.73
N GLY A 36 -17.26 -11.91 17.06
CA GLY A 36 -17.83 -10.84 17.88
C GLY A 36 -16.98 -9.56 17.79
N ASP A 37 -17.59 -8.40 18.00
CA ASP A 37 -16.85 -7.14 18.03
C ASP A 37 -15.90 -7.07 19.23
N ALA A 38 -14.69 -6.56 19.01
CA ALA A 38 -13.76 -6.26 20.07
C ALA A 38 -14.28 -5.10 20.93
N PRO A 39 -14.00 -5.07 22.25
CA PRO A 39 -14.45 -3.99 23.13
C PRO A 39 -13.99 -2.60 22.71
N THR A 40 -12.89 -2.52 21.97
CA THR A 40 -12.28 -1.27 21.48
C THR A 40 -12.65 -0.96 20.03
N ARG A 41 -13.58 -1.70 19.42
CA ARG A 41 -14.04 -1.46 18.05
C ARG A 41 -14.54 -0.02 17.93
N LEU A 42 -14.09 0.69 16.91
CA LEU A 42 -14.48 2.07 16.68
C LEU A 42 -15.85 2.15 16.02
N SER A 43 -16.66 3.13 16.44
CA SER A 43 -17.89 3.52 15.75
C SER A 43 -17.85 5.01 15.43
N LEU A 44 -17.32 5.35 14.26
CA LEU A 44 -17.06 6.72 13.81
C LEU A 44 -18.27 7.33 13.10
N THR A 45 -19.04 6.51 12.40
CA THR A 45 -20.25 6.92 11.68
C THR A 45 -21.53 6.42 12.31
N GLY A 46 -21.47 5.39 13.18
CA GLY A 46 -22.68 4.75 13.72
C GLY A 46 -23.44 3.95 12.66
N THR A 47 -22.76 3.55 11.58
CA THR A 47 -23.35 2.83 10.45
C THR A 47 -22.48 1.62 10.08
N TRP A 48 -22.94 0.82 9.11
CA TRP A 48 -22.17 -0.33 8.62
C TRP A 48 -20.78 0.05 8.06
N LEU A 49 -20.57 1.32 7.68
CA LEU A 49 -19.26 1.79 7.23
C LEU A 49 -18.18 1.65 8.29
N ASP A 50 -18.53 1.57 9.57
CA ASP A 50 -17.57 1.38 10.66
C ASP A 50 -16.76 0.07 10.51
N HIS A 51 -17.26 -0.95 9.79
CA HIS A 51 -16.48 -2.14 9.43
C HIS A 51 -15.24 -1.84 8.55
N PHE A 52 -15.21 -0.67 7.92
CA PHE A 52 -14.16 -0.19 7.01
C PHE A 52 -13.40 1.02 7.56
N LEU A 53 -13.71 1.42 8.80
CA LEU A 53 -13.22 2.62 9.45
C LEU A 53 -12.67 2.26 10.84
N GLN A 54 -11.51 1.63 10.86
CA GLN A 54 -10.89 1.12 12.08
C GLN A 54 -9.51 1.76 12.27
N TRP A 55 -9.12 2.01 13.51
CA TRP A 55 -7.79 2.47 13.92
C TRP A 55 -7.31 3.73 13.17
N ASP A 56 -6.42 3.61 12.18
CA ASP A 56 -5.86 4.75 11.47
C ASP A 56 -6.91 5.61 10.74
N SER A 57 -8.04 5.02 10.34
CA SER A 57 -9.17 5.79 9.79
C SER A 57 -9.64 6.89 10.74
N GLN A 58 -9.61 6.65 12.05
CA GLN A 58 -9.98 7.67 13.05
C GLN A 58 -9.07 8.88 12.98
N TRP A 59 -7.76 8.67 12.86
CA TRP A 59 -6.78 9.76 12.72
C TRP A 59 -7.07 10.60 11.48
N PHE A 60 -7.30 9.97 10.33
CA PHE A 60 -7.60 10.70 9.10
C PHE A 60 -8.91 11.49 9.19
N VAL A 61 -9.96 10.90 9.78
CA VAL A 61 -11.26 11.56 9.99
C VAL A 61 -11.14 12.74 10.96
N ASP A 62 -10.42 12.58 12.06
CA ASP A 62 -10.27 13.63 13.06
C ASP A 62 -9.35 14.77 12.57
N ILE A 63 -8.30 14.47 11.79
CA ILE A 63 -7.50 15.51 11.11
C ILE A 63 -8.36 16.27 10.11
N ALA A 64 -9.20 15.59 9.35
CA ALA A 64 -10.09 16.24 8.40
C ALA A 64 -11.10 17.19 9.08
N ARG A 65 -11.53 16.87 10.31
CA ARG A 65 -12.50 17.66 11.09
C ARG A 65 -11.86 18.79 11.90
N TYR A 66 -10.73 18.52 12.55
CA TYR A 66 -10.15 19.39 13.57
C TYR A 66 -8.75 19.92 13.20
N GLY A 67 -8.19 19.48 12.07
CA GLY A 67 -6.80 19.74 11.71
C GLY A 67 -5.81 18.94 12.55
N TYR A 68 -4.52 19.24 12.41
CA TYR A 68 -3.44 18.49 13.06
C TYR A 68 -3.26 18.77 14.57
N VAL A 69 -4.16 19.53 15.19
CA VAL A 69 -4.14 19.82 16.62
C VAL A 69 -5.53 19.53 17.19
N PHE A 70 -5.69 18.35 17.79
CA PHE A 70 -6.99 17.89 18.26
C PHE A 70 -7.40 18.59 19.57
N PRO A 71 -8.66 19.03 19.69
CA PRO A 71 -9.20 19.48 20.96
C PRO A 71 -9.13 18.38 22.05
N PRO A 72 -8.91 18.72 23.34
CA PRO A 72 -8.77 17.72 24.40
C PRO A 72 -9.96 16.75 24.55
N HIS A 73 -11.17 17.19 24.23
CA HIS A 73 -12.36 16.34 24.31
C HIS A 73 -12.40 15.26 23.21
N VAL A 74 -11.81 15.53 22.05
CA VAL A 74 -11.69 14.55 20.94
C VAL A 74 -10.61 13.54 21.26
N GLN A 75 -9.47 13.95 21.82
CA GLN A 75 -8.35 13.04 22.12
C GLN A 75 -8.76 11.87 23.03
N LYS A 76 -9.75 12.05 23.92
CA LYS A 76 -10.27 11.00 24.81
C LYS A 76 -10.83 9.78 24.07
N THR A 77 -11.29 9.94 22.82
CA THR A 77 -11.78 8.82 22.01
C THR A 77 -10.68 7.86 21.58
N PHE A 78 -9.40 8.20 21.80
CA PHE A 78 -8.24 7.34 21.53
C PHE A 78 -7.78 6.54 22.75
N ILE A 79 -8.37 6.74 23.93
CA ILE A 79 -8.04 5.94 25.12
C ILE A 79 -8.31 4.44 24.89
N PRO A 80 -9.45 4.03 24.28
CA PRO A 80 -9.71 2.62 23.96
C PRO A 80 -8.68 2.00 23.01
N THR A 81 -7.97 2.81 22.21
CA THR A 81 -6.92 2.33 21.29
C THR A 81 -5.53 2.29 21.95
N GLY A 82 -5.48 2.39 23.29
CA GLY A 82 -4.23 2.33 24.07
C GLY A 82 -3.42 3.62 24.09
N ASN A 83 -3.95 4.73 23.58
CA ASN A 83 -3.24 6.02 23.57
C ASN A 83 -3.39 6.77 24.89
N ALA A 84 -2.28 7.31 25.41
CA ALA A 84 -2.27 8.23 26.55
C ALA A 84 -2.77 9.64 26.15
N VAL A 85 -3.65 10.23 26.96
CA VAL A 85 -4.29 11.54 26.71
C VAL A 85 -4.13 12.45 27.95
N PRO A 86 -3.84 13.77 27.81
CA PRO A 86 -3.64 14.50 26.56
C PRO A 86 -2.40 14.02 25.81
N PHE A 87 -2.43 14.12 24.48
CA PHE A 87 -1.29 13.78 23.63
C PHE A 87 -0.10 14.67 23.98
N VAL A 88 1.02 14.04 24.31
CA VAL A 88 2.32 14.69 24.47
C VAL A 88 3.30 13.96 23.56
N PRO A 89 3.89 14.63 22.54
CA PRO A 89 3.65 16.00 22.11
C PRO A 89 2.26 16.17 21.44
N TYR A 90 1.74 17.41 21.38
CA TYR A 90 0.39 17.68 20.87
C TYR A 90 0.26 17.55 19.33
N ASP A 91 1.37 17.32 18.63
CA ASP A 91 1.49 17.21 17.18
C ASP A 91 1.54 15.75 16.70
N LYS A 92 1.18 14.76 17.53
CA LYS A 92 1.14 13.32 17.15
C LYS A 92 0.44 13.05 15.82
N ALA A 93 -0.60 13.82 15.51
CA ALA A 93 -1.36 13.70 14.26
C ALA A 93 -0.51 13.99 13.01
N THR A 94 0.60 14.73 13.13
CA THR A 94 1.48 15.09 12.00
C THR A 94 2.26 13.90 11.42
N ALA A 95 2.21 12.74 12.08
CA ALA A 95 2.62 11.45 11.52
C ALA A 95 1.79 11.05 10.28
N PHE A 96 0.56 11.56 10.15
CA PHE A 96 -0.35 11.21 9.06
C PHE A 96 -0.29 12.25 7.93
N LEU A 97 0.03 11.81 6.72
CA LEU A 97 0.18 12.69 5.56
C LEU A 97 -1.16 13.30 5.10
N PRO A 98 -1.13 14.47 4.46
CA PRO A 98 -2.32 15.31 4.30
C PRO A 98 -3.29 14.84 3.21
N GLY A 99 -2.89 13.94 2.30
CA GLY A 99 -3.70 13.56 1.14
C GLY A 99 -5.08 13.02 1.52
N LEU A 100 -5.14 11.99 2.36
CA LEU A 100 -6.41 11.40 2.78
C LEU A 100 -7.26 12.33 3.67
N PRO A 101 -6.70 13.04 4.67
CA PRO A 101 -7.43 14.07 5.41
C PRO A 101 -8.03 15.16 4.52
N ILE A 102 -7.32 15.64 3.49
CA ILE A 102 -7.83 16.64 2.56
C ILE A 102 -9.04 16.09 1.79
N LEU A 103 -8.96 14.84 1.29
CA LEU A 103 -10.10 14.21 0.59
C LEU A 103 -11.29 14.02 1.53
N LEU A 104 -11.06 13.59 2.77
CA LEU A 104 -12.11 13.43 3.77
C LEU A 104 -12.77 14.76 4.14
N HIS A 105 -11.99 15.83 4.25
CA HIS A 105 -12.52 17.16 4.51
C HIS A 105 -13.39 17.64 3.34
N ALA A 106 -12.94 17.43 2.11
CA ALA A 106 -13.62 17.91 0.91
C ALA A 106 -14.87 17.10 0.54
N LEU A 107 -14.85 15.78 0.73
CA LEU A 107 -15.87 14.86 0.21
C LEU A 107 -16.72 14.19 1.31
N GLY A 108 -16.20 14.13 2.54
CA GLY A 108 -16.80 13.35 3.63
C GLY A 108 -16.56 11.83 3.50
N VAL A 109 -16.81 11.11 4.59
CA VAL A 109 -16.51 9.69 4.73
C VAL A 109 -17.17 8.80 3.65
N PRO A 110 -18.49 8.89 3.37
CA PRO A 110 -19.12 7.99 2.40
C PRO A 110 -18.58 8.15 0.97
N ALA A 111 -18.28 9.39 0.56
CA ALA A 111 -17.76 9.66 -0.78
C ALA A 111 -16.29 9.24 -0.90
N VAL A 112 -15.48 9.41 0.15
CA VAL A 112 -14.09 8.89 0.18
C VAL A 112 -14.08 7.36 0.15
N PHE A 113 -14.99 6.71 0.88
CA PHE A 113 -15.14 5.25 0.81
C PHE A 113 -15.51 4.78 -0.61
N ALA A 114 -16.47 5.45 -1.26
CA ALA A 114 -16.82 5.15 -2.65
C ALA A 114 -15.64 5.38 -3.61
N LEU A 115 -14.90 6.49 -3.45
CA LEU A 115 -13.69 6.78 -4.22
C LEU A 115 -12.62 5.70 -4.02
N THR A 116 -12.37 5.29 -2.78
CA THR A 116 -11.40 4.24 -2.43
C THR A 116 -11.72 2.96 -3.20
N ASN A 117 -12.98 2.55 -3.22
CA ASN A 117 -13.40 1.37 -3.95
C ASN A 117 -13.27 1.55 -5.48
N LEU A 118 -13.63 2.71 -6.03
CA LEU A 118 -13.36 2.99 -7.45
C LEU A 118 -11.86 2.88 -7.78
N LEU A 119 -10.98 3.31 -6.87
CA LEU A 119 -9.53 3.17 -7.02
C LEU A 119 -9.07 1.73 -6.95
N VAL A 120 -9.62 0.89 -6.07
CA VAL A 120 -9.35 -0.57 -6.11
C VAL A 120 -9.68 -1.14 -7.50
N GLY A 121 -10.76 -0.67 -8.13
CA GLY A 121 -11.17 -1.15 -9.45
C GLY A 121 -10.15 -0.75 -10.50
N LEU A 122 -9.68 0.50 -10.43
CA LEU A 122 -8.59 1.01 -11.26
C LEU A 122 -7.28 0.23 -11.00
N ASP A 123 -6.96 -0.10 -9.76
CA ASP A 123 -5.76 -0.83 -9.39
C ASP A 123 -5.76 -2.23 -10.00
N LEU A 124 -6.90 -2.92 -9.99
CA LEU A 124 -7.04 -4.21 -10.67
C LEU A 124 -6.88 -4.09 -12.19
N VAL A 125 -7.39 -3.00 -12.80
CA VAL A 125 -7.17 -2.72 -14.24
C VAL A 125 -5.70 -2.47 -14.53
N LEU A 126 -5.03 -1.65 -13.73
CA LEU A 126 -3.63 -1.29 -13.92
C LEU A 126 -2.72 -2.49 -13.67
N ALA A 127 -2.97 -3.25 -12.61
CA ALA A 127 -2.31 -4.52 -12.34
C ALA A 127 -2.43 -5.47 -13.54
N TYR A 128 -3.67 -5.74 -13.97
CA TYR A 128 -3.92 -6.56 -15.16
C TYR A 128 -3.11 -6.05 -16.36
N ALA A 129 -3.18 -4.76 -16.67
CA ALA A 129 -2.55 -4.17 -17.84
C ALA A 129 -1.02 -4.21 -17.77
N VAL A 130 -0.43 -3.95 -16.60
CA VAL A 130 1.03 -3.99 -16.38
C VAL A 130 1.54 -5.42 -16.58
N ALA A 131 0.92 -6.40 -15.93
CA ALA A 131 1.34 -7.80 -16.05
C ALA A 131 1.12 -8.37 -17.45
N GLU A 132 -0.06 -8.14 -18.05
CA GLU A 132 -0.38 -8.63 -19.41
C GLU A 132 0.54 -8.03 -20.47
N PHE A 133 1.00 -6.80 -20.26
CA PHE A 133 1.94 -6.14 -21.16
C PHE A 133 3.33 -6.78 -21.13
N GLU A 134 3.83 -7.14 -19.95
CA GLU A 134 5.15 -7.77 -19.78
C GLU A 134 5.13 -9.24 -20.14
N TRP A 135 4.06 -9.95 -19.75
CA TRP A 135 3.89 -11.38 -19.93
C TRP A 135 2.45 -11.69 -20.35
N PRO A 136 2.19 -11.92 -21.64
CA PRO A 136 0.85 -12.27 -22.12
C PRO A 136 0.26 -13.46 -21.36
N GLY A 137 -0.95 -13.31 -20.82
CA GLY A 137 -1.59 -14.30 -19.95
C GLY A 137 -1.38 -14.10 -18.45
N ALA A 138 -0.47 -13.21 -18.02
CA ALA A 138 -0.23 -12.92 -16.60
C ALA A 138 -1.26 -11.97 -16.00
N GLY A 139 -2.05 -11.25 -16.82
CA GLY A 139 -2.94 -10.19 -16.36
C GLY A 139 -3.97 -10.66 -15.33
N LEU A 140 -4.68 -11.76 -15.63
CA LEU A 140 -5.71 -12.29 -14.71
C LEU A 140 -5.11 -12.86 -13.42
N PRO A 141 -4.06 -13.73 -13.45
CA PRO A 141 -3.41 -14.18 -12.22
C PRO A 141 -2.89 -13.03 -11.35
N ALA A 142 -2.30 -11.99 -11.94
CA ALA A 142 -1.81 -10.83 -11.19
C ALA A 142 -2.95 -10.05 -10.53
N ALA A 143 -4.03 -9.78 -11.27
CA ALA A 143 -5.21 -9.10 -10.73
C ALA A 143 -5.90 -9.93 -9.64
N LEU A 144 -6.00 -11.26 -9.80
CA LEU A 144 -6.57 -12.15 -8.78
C LEU A 144 -5.73 -12.16 -7.50
N LEU A 145 -4.40 -12.34 -7.60
CA LEU A 145 -3.51 -12.33 -6.44
C LEU A 145 -3.52 -11.00 -5.69
N LEU A 146 -3.67 -9.88 -6.41
CA LEU A 146 -3.86 -8.57 -5.79
C LEU A 146 -5.23 -8.47 -5.11
N ALA A 147 -6.30 -8.93 -5.78
CA ALA A 147 -7.66 -8.89 -5.26
C ALA A 147 -7.84 -9.67 -3.96
N VAL A 148 -7.23 -10.86 -3.86
CA VAL A 148 -7.33 -11.73 -2.68
C VAL A 148 -6.13 -11.63 -1.74
N ASN A 149 -5.35 -10.55 -1.85
CA ASN A 149 -4.18 -10.30 -0.99
C ASN A 149 -4.53 -10.50 0.50
N PRO A 150 -3.60 -11.03 1.32
CA PRO A 150 -3.76 -11.14 2.78
C PRO A 150 -4.31 -9.89 3.51
N CYS A 151 -4.08 -8.69 2.96
CA CYS A 151 -4.60 -7.43 3.50
C CYS A 151 -5.67 -6.77 2.62
N ALA A 152 -6.41 -7.56 1.83
CA ALA A 152 -7.41 -7.05 0.88
C ALA A 152 -8.39 -6.04 1.51
N ILE A 153 -8.80 -6.24 2.77
CA ILE A 153 -9.69 -5.31 3.47
C ILE A 153 -9.16 -3.87 3.52
N ILE A 154 -7.84 -3.69 3.62
CA ILE A 154 -7.20 -2.37 3.70
C ILE A 154 -7.43 -1.62 2.39
N PHE A 155 -7.44 -2.31 1.26
CA PHE A 155 -7.69 -1.69 -0.04
C PHE A 155 -9.12 -1.14 -0.17
N SER A 156 -10.08 -1.73 0.54
CA SER A 156 -11.48 -1.27 0.59
C SER A 156 -11.79 -0.37 1.79
N SER A 157 -10.82 -0.12 2.68
CA SER A 157 -10.99 0.69 3.89
C SER A 157 -10.50 2.12 3.67
N VAL A 158 -10.97 3.07 4.49
CA VAL A 158 -10.53 4.47 4.37
C VAL A 158 -9.13 4.64 4.98
N TYR A 159 -8.16 4.17 4.20
CA TYR A 159 -6.74 4.05 4.51
C TYR A 159 -5.93 4.64 3.35
N SER A 160 -4.68 4.98 3.62
CA SER A 160 -3.76 5.58 2.65
C SER A 160 -3.22 4.59 1.60
N GLU A 161 -3.31 3.30 1.88
CA GLU A 161 -2.65 2.21 1.18
C GLU A 161 -3.21 2.04 -0.23
N THR A 162 -4.52 2.16 -0.42
CA THR A 162 -5.16 2.12 -1.75
C THR A 162 -4.65 3.24 -2.65
N TYR A 163 -4.61 4.46 -2.14
CA TYR A 163 -4.12 5.62 -2.89
C TYR A 163 -2.64 5.48 -3.25
N THR A 164 -1.87 4.89 -2.33
CA THR A 164 -0.45 4.62 -2.51
C THR A 164 -0.24 3.53 -3.56
N LEU A 165 -1.02 2.45 -3.51
CA LEU A 165 -1.04 1.39 -4.52
C LEU A 165 -1.38 1.96 -5.91
N THR A 166 -2.44 2.76 -6.02
CA THR A 166 -2.80 3.45 -7.26
C THR A 166 -1.64 4.29 -7.78
N ALA A 167 -1.01 5.09 -6.91
CA ALA A 167 0.11 5.93 -7.30
C ALA A 167 1.27 5.10 -7.87
N PHE A 168 1.65 4.01 -7.21
CA PHE A 168 2.69 3.10 -7.71
C PHE A 168 2.28 2.40 -9.01
N LEU A 169 1.05 1.93 -9.14
CA LEU A 169 0.55 1.29 -10.36
C LEU A 169 0.51 2.26 -11.55
N LEU A 170 0.16 3.52 -11.33
CA LEU A 170 0.25 4.57 -12.35
C LEU A 170 1.70 4.82 -12.78
N ILE A 171 2.65 4.84 -11.83
CA ILE A 171 4.09 4.95 -12.12
C ILE A 171 4.54 3.76 -12.96
N LEU A 172 4.25 2.53 -12.54
CA LEU A 172 4.63 1.32 -13.26
C LEU A 172 4.04 1.30 -14.67
N TRP A 173 2.73 1.49 -14.79
CA TRP A 173 2.02 1.52 -16.08
C TRP A 173 2.54 2.62 -17.03
N GLY A 174 2.85 3.78 -16.46
CA GLY A 174 3.39 4.91 -17.20
C GLY A 174 4.81 4.67 -17.71
N LEU A 175 5.70 4.19 -16.82
CA LEU A 175 7.11 3.95 -17.10
C LEU A 175 7.38 2.68 -17.93
N GLN A 176 6.38 1.82 -18.13
CA GLN A 176 6.47 0.76 -19.16
C GLN A 176 6.68 1.33 -20.57
N ARG A 177 6.12 2.52 -20.85
CA ARG A 177 6.24 3.19 -22.16
C ARG A 177 6.46 4.69 -21.98
N PRO A 178 7.66 5.12 -21.57
CA PRO A 178 7.92 6.53 -21.24
C PRO A 178 7.89 7.44 -22.48
N THR A 179 7.89 6.88 -23.70
CA THR A 179 7.68 7.61 -24.97
C THR A 179 6.25 8.13 -25.14
N ASP A 180 5.25 7.47 -24.56
CA ASP A 180 3.85 7.84 -24.66
C ASP A 180 3.51 8.95 -23.65
N ARG A 181 3.07 10.10 -24.16
CA ARG A 181 2.76 11.29 -23.35
C ARG A 181 1.67 11.04 -22.32
N ARG A 182 0.65 10.24 -22.62
CA ARG A 182 -0.47 9.96 -21.70
C ARG A 182 -0.01 9.07 -20.55
N ARG A 183 0.79 8.06 -20.86
CA ARG A 183 1.42 7.18 -19.88
C ARG A 183 2.43 7.93 -19.01
N MET A 184 3.22 8.81 -19.60
CA MET A 184 4.15 9.64 -18.84
C MET A 184 3.42 10.61 -17.89
N ALA A 185 2.30 11.20 -18.34
CA ALA A 185 1.47 12.02 -17.47
C ALA A 185 0.89 11.23 -16.29
N ALA A 186 0.47 9.98 -16.51
CA ALA A 186 0.06 9.09 -15.42
C ALA A 186 1.21 8.80 -14.45
N ALA A 187 2.44 8.57 -14.93
CA ALA A 187 3.60 8.40 -14.06
C ALA A 187 3.90 9.67 -13.23
N TYR A 188 3.78 10.87 -13.80
CA TYR A 188 3.92 12.12 -13.05
C TYR A 188 2.83 12.32 -12.00
N LEU A 189 1.58 11.97 -12.35
CA LEU A 189 0.48 11.99 -11.40
C LEU A 189 0.74 11.00 -10.25
N GLY A 190 1.18 9.78 -10.55
CA GLY A 190 1.58 8.81 -9.53
C GLY A 190 2.73 9.31 -8.66
N ALA A 191 3.74 9.97 -9.24
CA ALA A 191 4.84 10.58 -8.49
C ALA A 191 4.37 11.66 -7.51
N PHE A 192 3.39 12.46 -7.90
CA PHE A 192 2.74 13.45 -7.04
C PHE A 192 1.88 12.81 -5.94
N LEU A 193 1.07 11.81 -6.29
CA LEU A 193 0.14 11.17 -5.36
C LEU A 193 0.87 10.35 -4.31
N ALA A 194 1.90 9.58 -4.67
CA ALA A 194 2.57 8.65 -3.75
C ALA A 194 2.98 9.30 -2.41
N PRO A 195 3.79 10.37 -2.36
CA PRO A 195 4.18 11.02 -1.11
C PRO A 195 3.07 11.87 -0.48
N SER A 196 1.88 11.94 -1.10
CA SER A 196 0.73 12.67 -0.54
C SER A 196 -0.06 11.85 0.46
N PHE A 197 -0.06 10.51 0.32
CA PHE A 197 -0.95 9.64 1.10
C PHE A 197 -0.22 8.82 2.15
N HIS A 198 1.00 8.34 1.87
CA HIS A 198 1.71 7.42 2.74
C HIS A 198 3.22 7.68 2.71
N ASP A 199 3.91 7.49 3.84
CA ASP A 199 5.36 7.68 3.98
C ASP A 199 6.19 6.78 3.04
N LEU A 200 5.75 5.53 2.80
CA LEU A 200 6.26 4.63 1.75
C LEU A 200 6.26 5.27 0.36
N GLY A 201 5.37 6.24 0.14
CA GLY A 201 5.33 7.05 -1.06
C GLY A 201 6.65 7.74 -1.37
N ALA A 202 7.50 8.00 -0.37
CA ALA A 202 8.85 8.51 -0.56
C ALA A 202 9.71 7.62 -1.49
N LEU A 203 9.47 6.31 -1.48
CA LEU A 203 10.17 5.35 -2.34
C LEU A 203 9.78 5.46 -3.82
N ALA A 204 8.72 6.21 -4.16
CA ALA A 204 8.36 6.48 -5.56
C ALA A 204 9.49 7.17 -6.34
N LEU A 205 10.36 7.93 -5.67
CA LEU A 205 11.50 8.59 -6.30
C LEU A 205 12.48 7.59 -6.94
N LEU A 206 12.57 6.36 -6.43
CA LEU A 206 13.42 5.31 -7.00
C LEU A 206 13.07 4.99 -8.45
N PHE A 207 11.79 5.11 -8.83
CA PHE A 207 11.35 4.91 -10.21
C PHE A 207 11.84 6.00 -11.18
N GLY A 208 12.28 7.15 -10.66
CA GLY A 208 12.98 8.18 -11.44
C GLY A 208 14.31 7.68 -12.01
N LEU A 209 14.96 6.69 -11.36
CA LEU A 209 16.19 6.06 -11.87
C LEU A 209 15.97 5.44 -13.25
N ARG A 210 14.77 4.95 -13.54
CA ARG A 210 14.41 4.40 -14.85
C ARG A 210 14.60 5.44 -15.96
N LEU A 211 14.10 6.66 -15.73
CA LEU A 211 14.21 7.76 -16.68
C LEU A 211 15.67 8.23 -16.83
N LEU A 212 16.44 8.23 -15.75
CA LEU A 212 17.88 8.54 -15.79
C LEU A 212 18.65 7.49 -16.61
N ARG A 213 18.39 6.19 -16.40
CA ARG A 213 19.01 5.10 -17.17
C ARG A 213 18.61 5.12 -18.64
N LEU A 214 17.39 5.53 -18.95
CA LEU A 214 16.94 5.80 -20.33
C LEU A 214 17.46 7.14 -20.90
N ARG A 215 18.33 7.86 -20.16
CA ARG A 215 18.90 9.17 -20.52
C ARG A 215 17.85 10.26 -20.79
N ARG A 216 16.69 10.14 -20.18
CA ARG A 216 15.54 11.06 -20.28
C ARG A 216 15.57 12.08 -19.13
N TYR A 217 16.69 12.79 -19.00
CA TYR A 217 16.95 13.66 -17.85
C TYR A 217 15.88 14.73 -17.59
N ARG A 218 15.31 15.32 -18.64
CA ARG A 218 14.21 16.28 -18.51
C ARG A 218 12.97 15.66 -17.86
N GLN A 219 12.62 14.43 -18.28
CA GLN A 219 11.48 13.71 -17.71
C GLN A 219 11.77 13.25 -16.29
N ALA A 220 13.01 12.84 -16.00
CA ALA A 220 13.43 12.51 -14.65
C ALA A 220 13.31 13.73 -13.71
N LEU A 221 13.74 14.91 -14.17
CA LEU A 221 13.60 16.16 -13.43
C LEU A 221 12.13 16.53 -13.21
N THR A 222 11.28 16.43 -14.24
CA THR A 222 9.83 16.66 -14.09
C THR A 222 9.20 15.67 -13.13
N PHE A 223 9.58 14.38 -13.19
CA PHE A 223 9.11 13.36 -12.26
C PHE A 223 9.49 13.69 -10.82
N ALA A 224 10.75 14.05 -10.57
CA ALA A 224 11.22 14.46 -9.26
C ALA A 224 10.55 15.76 -8.78
N ALA A 225 10.31 16.72 -9.68
CA ALA A 225 9.60 17.95 -9.36
C ALA A 225 8.14 17.65 -8.92
N CYS A 226 7.41 16.82 -9.69
CA CYS A 226 6.07 16.37 -9.32
C CYS A 226 6.04 15.66 -7.96
N PHE A 227 7.03 14.78 -7.71
CA PHE A 227 7.20 14.13 -6.42
C PHE A 227 7.42 15.12 -5.27
N CYS A 228 8.27 16.13 -5.47
CA CYS A 228 8.61 17.08 -4.41
C CYS A 228 7.50 18.08 -4.05
N VAL A 229 6.45 18.25 -4.88
CA VAL A 229 5.39 19.23 -4.61
C VAL A 229 4.75 18.99 -3.25
N THR A 230 4.27 17.78 -2.97
CA THR A 230 3.53 17.50 -1.74
C THR A 230 4.41 17.52 -0.49
N PRO A 231 5.58 16.85 -0.44
CA PRO A 231 6.50 16.95 0.69
C PRO A 231 6.91 18.40 0.99
N ALA A 232 7.18 19.21 -0.05
CA ALA A 232 7.54 20.62 0.15
C ALA A 232 6.36 21.44 0.70
N ALA A 233 5.15 21.27 0.14
CA ALA A 233 3.96 21.95 0.62
C ALA A 233 3.63 21.56 2.08
N TYR A 234 3.76 20.28 2.41
CA TYR A 234 3.51 19.78 3.76
C TYR A 234 4.57 20.26 4.75
N ALA A 235 5.87 20.23 4.38
CA ALA A 235 6.95 20.77 5.19
C ALA A 235 6.78 22.28 5.45
N LEU A 236 6.34 23.06 4.46
CA LEU A 236 6.01 24.48 4.63
C LEU A 236 4.83 24.68 5.58
N TYR A 237 3.77 23.88 5.46
CA TYR A 237 2.65 23.89 6.40
C TYR A 237 3.11 23.53 7.82
N MET A 238 3.94 22.51 7.99
CA MET A 238 4.52 22.12 9.27
C MET A 238 5.36 23.24 9.87
N TRP A 239 6.22 23.89 9.08
CA TRP A 239 7.00 25.04 9.52
C TRP A 239 6.09 26.15 10.03
N HIS A 240 5.09 26.52 9.24
CA HIS A 240 4.18 27.59 9.58
C HIS A 240 3.37 27.29 10.85
N ARG A 241 2.91 26.05 11.03
CA ARG A 241 2.01 25.66 12.12
C ARG A 241 2.73 25.25 13.41
N PHE A 242 3.88 24.58 13.30
CA PHE A 242 4.60 23.96 14.42
C PHE A 242 6.00 24.53 14.64
N GLY A 243 6.44 25.49 13.82
CA GLY A 243 7.76 26.12 13.93
C GLY A 243 8.92 25.26 13.42
N THR A 244 8.64 24.08 12.84
CA THR A 244 9.64 23.19 12.26
C THR A 244 9.08 22.46 11.04
N PRO A 245 9.84 22.30 9.93
CA PRO A 245 9.39 21.54 8.77
C PRO A 245 9.39 20.02 9.03
N PHE A 246 9.97 19.57 10.14
CA PHE A 246 10.17 18.16 10.48
C PHE A 246 9.29 17.67 11.64
N ALA A 247 8.17 18.34 11.91
CA ALA A 247 7.23 17.93 12.97
C ALA A 247 6.77 16.46 12.82
N ILE A 248 6.62 15.98 11.59
CA ILE A 248 6.35 14.57 11.28
C ILE A 248 7.36 13.61 11.93
N LEU A 249 8.65 13.93 11.96
CA LEU A 249 9.68 13.08 12.57
C LEU A 249 9.57 13.06 14.10
N ALA A 250 9.22 14.20 14.70
CA ALA A 250 8.96 14.29 16.13
C ALA A 250 7.71 13.49 16.51
N ALA A 251 6.64 13.59 15.73
CA ALA A 251 5.42 12.81 15.91
C ALA A 251 5.68 11.30 15.79
N GLU A 252 6.38 10.84 14.76
CA GLU A 252 6.78 9.43 14.58
C GLU A 252 7.55 8.89 15.81
N SER A 253 8.47 9.68 16.37
CA SER A 253 9.21 9.27 17.58
C SER A 253 8.32 9.11 18.81
N SER A 254 7.22 9.86 18.90
CA SER A 254 6.25 9.80 20.01
C SER A 254 5.34 8.57 19.98
N TRP A 255 5.36 7.83 18.88
CA TRP A 255 4.75 6.51 18.74
C TRP A 255 5.67 5.39 19.24
N HIS A 256 6.78 5.75 19.90
CA HIS A 256 7.84 4.84 20.34
C HIS A 256 8.44 4.00 19.20
N ARG A 257 8.27 4.45 17.96
CA ARG A 257 8.89 3.85 16.78
C ARG A 257 10.38 4.16 16.82
N ARG A 258 11.19 3.12 16.70
CA ARG A 258 12.65 3.24 16.62
C ARG A 258 13.20 2.39 15.51
N TRP A 259 14.27 2.85 14.88
CA TRP A 259 15.00 2.06 13.90
C TRP A 259 15.92 1.09 14.61
N THR A 260 15.77 -0.20 14.32
CA THR A 260 16.66 -1.27 14.75
C THR A 260 17.31 -1.95 13.56
N TRP A 261 18.39 -2.70 13.82
CA TRP A 261 18.95 -3.56 12.78
C TRP A 261 17.91 -4.58 12.28
N PRO A 262 17.99 -5.00 11.00
CA PRO A 262 17.10 -6.02 10.46
C PRO A 262 17.08 -7.27 11.35
N PHE A 263 15.92 -7.90 11.47
CA PHE A 263 15.70 -9.13 12.23
C PHE A 263 15.82 -9.03 13.75
N VAL A 264 16.33 -7.93 14.32
CA VAL A 264 16.34 -7.74 15.79
C VAL A 264 14.92 -7.83 16.33
N ASN A 265 13.97 -7.16 15.69
CA ASN A 265 12.56 -7.20 16.06
C ASN A 265 11.94 -8.60 16.02
N VAL A 266 12.29 -9.38 15.00
CA VAL A 266 11.84 -10.77 14.85
C VAL A 266 12.45 -11.64 15.95
N GLY A 267 13.75 -11.49 16.20
CA GLY A 267 14.46 -12.23 17.23
C GLY A 267 13.95 -11.93 18.64
N ASP A 268 13.72 -10.66 18.95
CA ASP A 268 13.17 -10.23 20.24
C ASP A 268 11.72 -10.72 20.40
N ALA A 269 10.87 -10.60 19.37
CA ALA A 269 9.51 -11.14 19.42
C ALA A 269 9.47 -12.66 19.67
N ILE A 270 10.37 -13.43 19.05
CA ILE A 270 10.48 -14.88 19.29
C ILE A 270 10.97 -15.16 20.71
N ARG A 271 12.02 -14.44 21.16
CA ARG A 271 12.62 -14.63 22.49
C ARG A 271 11.62 -14.32 23.60
N ASP A 272 10.84 -13.26 23.43
CA ASP A 272 9.91 -12.76 24.45
C ASP A 272 8.54 -13.45 24.38
N GLY A 273 8.35 -14.41 23.46
CA GLY A 273 7.08 -15.12 23.28
C GLY A 273 5.96 -14.27 22.65
N ALA A 274 6.30 -13.12 22.06
CA ALA A 274 5.39 -12.18 21.43
C ALA A 274 5.24 -12.41 19.90
N PHE A 275 5.78 -13.51 19.36
CA PHE A 275 5.70 -13.80 17.93
C PHE A 275 4.34 -14.41 17.55
N THR A 276 3.46 -13.57 17.01
CA THR A 276 2.09 -13.94 16.62
C THR A 276 2.01 -14.55 15.22
N SER A 277 0.84 -15.07 14.84
CA SER A 277 0.55 -15.50 13.46
C SER A 277 0.66 -14.37 12.45
N VAL A 278 0.34 -13.13 12.86
CA VAL A 278 0.56 -11.92 12.05
C VAL A 278 2.05 -11.69 11.84
N GLY A 279 2.87 -11.84 12.89
CA GLY A 279 4.33 -11.78 12.78
C GLY A 279 4.91 -12.80 11.78
N LEU A 280 4.41 -14.04 11.78
CA LEU A 280 4.80 -15.07 10.81
C LEU A 280 4.42 -14.67 9.38
N LEU A 281 3.21 -14.15 9.18
CA LEU A 281 2.74 -13.68 7.88
C LEU A 281 3.58 -12.51 7.37
N THR A 282 3.90 -11.54 8.23
CA THR A 282 4.78 -10.41 7.89
C THR A 282 6.15 -10.90 7.44
N VAL A 283 6.79 -11.81 8.18
CA VAL A 283 8.09 -12.39 7.80
C VAL A 283 8.00 -13.12 6.46
N PHE A 284 6.90 -13.86 6.21
CA PHE A 284 6.67 -14.52 4.93
C PHE A 284 6.58 -13.51 3.77
N VAL A 285 5.77 -12.45 3.91
CA VAL A 285 5.63 -11.42 2.87
C VAL A 285 6.96 -10.72 2.64
N VAL A 286 7.67 -10.31 3.69
CA VAL A 286 9.01 -9.71 3.59
C VAL A 286 9.99 -10.64 2.88
N GLY A 287 9.97 -11.95 3.21
CA GLY A 287 10.78 -12.95 2.51
C GLY A 287 10.47 -13.00 1.02
N LEU A 288 9.19 -12.93 0.66
CA LEU A 288 8.76 -12.85 -0.74
C LEU A 288 9.27 -11.57 -1.42
N LEU A 289 9.22 -10.41 -0.75
CA LEU A 289 9.77 -9.15 -1.25
C LEU A 289 11.27 -9.25 -1.52
N CYS A 290 12.03 -9.82 -0.58
CA CYS A 290 13.46 -10.01 -0.73
C CYS A 290 13.79 -10.90 -1.93
N VAL A 291 13.09 -12.04 -2.08
CA VAL A 291 13.29 -12.97 -3.19
C VAL A 291 12.90 -12.34 -4.52
N GLN A 292 11.72 -11.75 -4.65
CA GLN A 292 11.27 -11.12 -5.90
C GLN A 292 12.12 -9.89 -6.25
N GLY A 293 12.50 -9.08 -5.27
CA GLY A 293 13.41 -7.96 -5.46
C GLY A 293 14.78 -8.39 -5.93
N GLY A 294 15.35 -9.45 -5.31
CA GLY A 294 16.62 -10.02 -5.72
C GLY A 294 16.56 -10.59 -7.14
N LEU A 295 15.46 -11.26 -7.51
CA LEU A 295 15.24 -11.75 -8.86
C LEU A 295 15.09 -10.62 -9.88
N ALA A 296 14.38 -9.53 -9.54
CA ALA A 296 14.24 -8.37 -10.41
C ALA A 296 15.60 -7.70 -10.67
N ILE A 297 16.39 -7.44 -9.62
CA ILE A 297 17.75 -6.90 -9.74
C ILE A 297 18.62 -7.86 -10.55
N TRP A 298 18.55 -9.17 -10.28
CA TRP A 298 19.34 -10.19 -10.95
C TRP A 298 19.02 -10.31 -12.44
N ARG A 299 17.75 -10.16 -12.85
CA ARG A 299 17.35 -10.16 -14.26
C ARG A 299 17.77 -8.87 -14.97
N ASP A 300 17.70 -7.75 -14.27
CA ASP A 300 18.06 -6.44 -14.81
C ASP A 300 19.58 -6.18 -14.81
N ARG A 301 20.39 -6.94 -14.03
CA ARG A 301 21.86 -6.79 -13.95
C ARG A 301 22.58 -7.00 -15.29
N PHE A 302 21.94 -7.70 -16.23
CA PHE A 302 22.47 -7.92 -17.58
C PHE A 302 22.03 -6.84 -18.57
N LEU A 303 21.19 -5.89 -18.16
CA LEU A 303 20.58 -4.86 -18.99
C LEU A 303 21.02 -3.47 -18.48
N LEU A 304 22.27 -3.10 -18.79
CA LEU A 304 22.76 -1.72 -18.61
C LEU A 304 21.89 -0.67 -19.37
N ALA A 305 21.11 -1.12 -20.36
CA ALA A 305 20.05 -0.35 -21.01
C ALA A 305 18.68 -0.93 -20.64
N PRO A 306 17.82 -0.20 -19.93
CA PRO A 306 16.48 -0.66 -19.59
C PRO A 306 15.68 -0.96 -20.88
N GLN A 307 15.11 -2.16 -21.00
CA GLN A 307 14.26 -2.49 -22.14
C GLN A 307 12.87 -1.88 -21.95
N ASP A 308 12.39 -1.10 -22.93
CA ASP A 308 11.00 -0.63 -22.95
C ASP A 308 10.05 -1.78 -22.65
N GLY A 309 9.15 -1.55 -21.70
CA GLY A 309 8.09 -2.49 -21.34
C GLY A 309 8.31 -3.36 -20.12
N LYS A 310 9.55 -3.63 -19.69
CA LYS A 310 9.82 -4.46 -18.49
C LYS A 310 10.12 -3.59 -17.28
N ILE A 311 9.09 -3.31 -16.49
CA ILE A 311 9.19 -2.52 -15.25
C ILE A 311 9.09 -3.41 -14.00
N VAL A 312 8.38 -4.54 -14.03
CA VAL A 312 8.23 -5.40 -12.85
C VAL A 312 9.54 -6.10 -12.51
N ASP A 313 10.25 -6.67 -13.50
CA ASP A 313 11.60 -7.24 -13.35
C ASP A 313 12.71 -6.19 -13.59
N SER A 314 12.59 -4.99 -13.03
CA SER A 314 13.60 -3.93 -13.18
C SER A 314 14.36 -3.66 -11.89
N LEU A 315 15.54 -3.05 -12.00
CA LEU A 315 16.33 -2.56 -10.85
C LEU A 315 15.48 -1.68 -9.94
N GLU A 316 14.66 -0.78 -10.50
CA GLU A 316 13.86 0.16 -9.73
C GLU A 316 12.80 -0.56 -8.89
N SER A 317 12.07 -1.51 -9.47
CA SER A 317 11.12 -2.36 -8.73
C SER A 317 11.82 -3.23 -7.70
N GLY A 318 13.02 -3.73 -8.02
CA GLY A 318 13.85 -4.51 -7.10
C GLY A 318 14.31 -3.72 -5.88
N LEU A 319 14.87 -2.53 -6.10
CA LEU A 319 15.27 -1.60 -5.04
C LEU A 319 14.08 -1.16 -4.20
N TRP A 320 12.93 -0.92 -4.83
CA TRP A 320 11.70 -0.55 -4.14
C TRP A 320 11.21 -1.69 -3.22
N MET A 321 11.16 -2.94 -3.72
CA MET A 321 10.80 -4.11 -2.91
C MET A 321 11.76 -4.32 -1.73
N TRP A 322 13.07 -4.19 -1.95
CA TRP A 322 14.07 -4.31 -0.88
C TRP A 322 13.99 -3.16 0.13
N SER A 323 13.65 -1.95 -0.32
CA SER A 323 13.47 -0.80 0.59
C SER A 323 12.26 -1.01 1.50
N ILE A 324 11.15 -1.53 0.99
CA ILE A 324 9.97 -1.88 1.80
C ILE A 324 10.33 -2.99 2.79
N ALA A 325 10.97 -4.07 2.32
CA ALA A 325 11.42 -5.16 3.19
C ALA A 325 12.36 -4.66 4.31
N ALA A 326 13.26 -3.74 3.99
CA ALA A 326 14.16 -3.13 4.98
C ALA A 326 13.38 -2.27 5.99
N ILE A 327 12.44 -1.45 5.53
CA ILE A 327 11.58 -0.64 6.41
C ILE A 327 10.82 -1.56 7.38
N ASP A 328 10.17 -2.60 6.88
CA ASP A 328 9.38 -3.53 7.71
C ASP A 328 10.25 -4.28 8.73
N LEU A 329 11.48 -4.67 8.36
CA LEU A 329 12.38 -5.37 9.28
C LEU A 329 13.05 -4.45 10.30
N CYS A 330 13.16 -3.16 10.01
CA CYS A 330 13.88 -2.20 10.84
C CYS A 330 12.95 -1.31 11.68
N ALA A 331 11.67 -1.19 11.33
CA ALA A 331 10.67 -0.46 12.08
C ALA A 331 10.29 -1.24 13.35
N ASN A 332 10.92 -0.90 14.49
CA ASN A 332 10.56 -1.49 15.77
C ASN A 332 9.37 -0.74 16.38
N MET A 333 8.30 -1.49 16.64
CA MET A 333 7.17 -1.06 17.46
C MET A 333 7.18 -1.87 18.76
N PRO A 334 7.38 -1.24 19.93
CA PRO A 334 7.34 -1.95 21.20
C PRO A 334 6.00 -2.68 21.34
N HIS A 335 6.04 -3.91 21.86
CA HIS A 335 4.89 -4.80 22.12
C HIS A 335 4.28 -5.51 20.89
N ASN A 336 4.17 -4.87 19.72
CA ASN A 336 3.63 -5.50 18.49
C ASN A 336 4.49 -5.19 17.24
N PRO A 337 5.74 -5.66 17.17
CA PRO A 337 6.75 -5.16 16.23
C PRO A 337 6.50 -5.45 14.74
N LEU A 338 5.51 -6.26 14.39
CA LEU A 338 5.30 -6.76 13.02
C LEU A 338 3.87 -6.59 12.48
N GLU A 339 2.94 -6.09 13.29
CA GLU A 339 1.51 -6.08 12.94
C GLU A 339 1.17 -4.87 12.08
N SER A 340 1.68 -3.69 12.42
CA SER A 340 1.47 -2.49 11.63
C SER A 340 2.28 -2.44 10.33
N THR A 341 3.32 -3.27 10.18
CA THR A 341 4.15 -3.32 8.96
C THR A 341 3.54 -4.22 7.88
N LEU A 342 2.68 -5.17 8.25
CA LEU A 342 2.06 -6.07 7.28
C LEU A 342 1.28 -5.30 6.20
N ARG A 343 0.60 -4.22 6.57
CA ARG A 343 -0.12 -3.35 5.62
C ARG A 343 0.81 -2.68 4.61
N PHE A 344 2.03 -2.32 5.03
CA PHE A 344 3.05 -1.71 4.17
C PHE A 344 3.54 -2.71 3.12
N ALA A 345 3.81 -3.93 3.57
CA ALA A 345 4.20 -5.05 2.72
C ALA A 345 3.08 -5.46 1.73
N SER A 346 1.83 -5.15 2.06
CA SER A 346 0.67 -5.55 1.24
C SER A 346 0.50 -4.72 -0.04
N VAL A 347 1.02 -3.49 -0.08
CA VAL A 347 0.99 -2.58 -1.26
C VAL A 347 1.93 -3.08 -2.40
N VAL A 348 2.64 -4.20 -2.20
CA VAL A 348 3.70 -4.66 -3.12
C VAL A 348 3.17 -5.49 -4.29
N TYR A 349 2.54 -4.80 -5.24
CA TYR A 349 2.11 -5.38 -6.51
C TYR A 349 3.23 -6.03 -7.36
N PRO A 350 4.43 -5.43 -7.55
CA PRO A 350 5.53 -6.07 -8.28
C PRO A 350 5.87 -7.50 -7.84
N ALA A 351 5.77 -7.80 -6.54
CA ALA A 351 6.01 -9.15 -6.03
C ALA A 351 4.91 -10.13 -6.48
N THR A 352 3.63 -9.72 -6.41
CA THR A 352 2.51 -10.57 -6.85
C THR A 352 2.49 -10.75 -8.38
N ALA A 353 2.89 -9.73 -9.15
CA ALA A 353 3.09 -9.83 -10.59
C ALA A 353 4.24 -10.79 -10.97
N GLY A 354 5.35 -10.75 -10.23
CA GLY A 354 6.47 -11.69 -10.41
C GLY A 354 6.08 -13.15 -10.15
N ILE A 355 5.22 -13.39 -9.16
CA ILE A 355 4.60 -14.70 -8.92
C ILE A 355 3.66 -15.08 -10.07
N ALA A 356 2.75 -14.17 -10.45
CA ALA A 356 1.77 -14.39 -11.52
C ALA A 356 2.42 -14.85 -12.82
N ARG A 357 3.60 -14.30 -13.16
CA ARG A 357 4.40 -14.75 -14.30
C ARG A 357 4.71 -16.26 -14.25
N SER A 358 5.03 -16.80 -13.08
CA SER A 358 5.36 -18.22 -12.92
C SER A 358 4.16 -19.13 -13.27
N PHE A 359 2.95 -18.58 -13.25
CA PHE A 359 1.72 -19.27 -13.61
C PHE A 359 1.26 -19.03 -15.05
N VAL A 360 1.92 -18.17 -15.82
CA VAL A 360 1.57 -17.90 -17.24
C VAL A 360 1.61 -19.17 -18.09
N THR A 361 2.57 -20.04 -17.84
CA THR A 361 2.74 -21.29 -18.59
C THR A 361 1.75 -22.37 -18.16
N ARG A 362 1.15 -22.27 -16.96
CA ARG A 362 0.24 -23.27 -16.37
C ARG A 362 -0.77 -22.63 -15.39
N PRO A 363 -1.71 -21.80 -15.86
CA PRO A 363 -2.68 -21.12 -14.99
C PRO A 363 -3.69 -22.10 -14.35
N SER A 364 -3.83 -23.32 -14.89
CA SER A 364 -4.60 -24.41 -14.30
C SER A 364 -3.81 -25.27 -13.29
N SER A 365 -2.55 -24.91 -12.98
CA SER A 365 -1.75 -25.69 -12.04
C SER A 365 -2.38 -25.68 -10.64
N ALA A 366 -2.35 -26.83 -9.96
CA ALA A 366 -2.77 -26.94 -8.57
C ALA A 366 -2.03 -25.95 -7.65
N LEU A 367 -0.78 -25.59 -8.01
CA LEU A 367 0.01 -24.62 -7.28
C LEU A 367 -0.58 -23.19 -7.33
N PHE A 368 -1.10 -22.75 -8.49
CA PHE A 368 -1.76 -21.44 -8.60
C PHE A 368 -2.99 -21.39 -7.70
N TRP A 369 -3.89 -22.38 -7.83
CA TRP A 369 -5.11 -22.44 -7.03
C TRP A 369 -4.82 -22.60 -5.55
N GLY A 370 -3.82 -23.41 -5.17
CA GLY A 370 -3.37 -23.52 -3.78
C GLY A 370 -2.87 -22.19 -3.23
N THR A 371 -2.09 -21.44 -4.01
CA THR A 371 -1.62 -20.09 -3.62
C THR A 371 -2.78 -19.12 -3.48
N LEU A 372 -3.70 -19.10 -4.45
CA LEU A 372 -4.86 -18.21 -4.45
C LEU A 372 -5.78 -18.49 -3.27
N VAL A 373 -6.06 -19.76 -2.97
CA VAL A 373 -6.87 -20.16 -1.81
C VAL A 373 -6.16 -19.77 -0.51
N ALA A 374 -4.86 -20.01 -0.38
CA ALA A 374 -4.12 -19.60 0.81
C ALA A 374 -4.19 -18.07 1.03
N PHE A 375 -3.97 -17.28 -0.03
CA PHE A 375 -4.10 -15.83 0.02
C PHE A 375 -5.51 -15.40 0.41
N ALA A 376 -6.53 -15.97 -0.24
CA ALA A 376 -7.93 -15.67 0.05
C ALA A 376 -8.31 -16.04 1.49
N SER A 377 -7.91 -17.20 2.00
CA SER A 377 -8.19 -17.62 3.38
C SER A 377 -7.57 -16.67 4.41
N VAL A 378 -6.32 -16.25 4.19
CA VAL A 378 -5.66 -15.26 5.05
C VAL A 378 -6.35 -13.89 4.90
N GLY A 379 -6.75 -13.50 3.69
CA GLY A 379 -7.49 -12.27 3.44
C GLY A 379 -8.85 -12.23 4.14
N VAL A 380 -9.59 -13.34 4.17
CA VAL A 380 -10.86 -13.48 4.90
C VAL A 380 -10.63 -13.30 6.40
N LEU A 381 -9.60 -13.97 6.95
CA LEU A 381 -9.25 -13.84 8.36
C LEU A 381 -8.85 -12.39 8.69
N GLY A 382 -7.99 -11.77 7.88
CA GLY A 382 -7.57 -10.38 8.04
C GLY A 382 -8.74 -9.41 7.96
N ALA A 383 -9.69 -9.61 7.05
CA ALA A 383 -10.91 -8.82 6.94
C ALA A 383 -11.81 -8.97 8.17
N GLY A 384 -11.97 -10.19 8.72
CA GLY A 384 -12.70 -10.42 9.95
C GLY A 384 -12.06 -9.74 11.15
N LEU A 385 -10.76 -9.97 11.37
CA LEU A 385 -10.02 -9.34 12.46
C LEU A 385 -10.06 -7.80 12.37
N PHE A 386 -9.90 -7.24 11.17
CA PHE A 386 -9.96 -5.79 10.96
C PHE A 386 -11.35 -5.23 11.26
N SER A 387 -12.38 -5.75 10.58
CA SER A 387 -13.73 -5.17 10.62
C SER A 387 -14.41 -5.26 11.99
N HIS A 388 -13.97 -6.21 12.82
CA HIS A 388 -14.43 -6.39 14.19
C HIS A 388 -13.48 -5.78 15.24
N GLY A 389 -12.40 -5.10 14.84
CA GLY A 389 -11.51 -4.36 15.75
C GLY A 389 -10.45 -5.20 16.47
N TRP A 390 -10.25 -6.46 16.07
CA TRP A 390 -9.27 -7.39 16.64
C TRP A 390 -7.88 -7.35 15.99
N PHE A 391 -7.72 -6.73 14.82
CA PHE A 391 -6.50 -6.84 14.00
C PHE A 391 -5.20 -6.38 14.69
N PHE A 392 -5.31 -5.59 15.75
CA PHE A 392 -4.17 -5.01 16.46
C PHE A 392 -4.25 -5.30 17.99
N GLN A 393 -4.98 -6.35 18.38
CA GLN A 393 -5.08 -6.90 19.74
C GLN A 393 -4.52 -8.32 19.76
#